data_AF-A0A8J8PJH8-F1
#
_entry.id   AF-A0A8J8PJH8-F1
#
_cell.length_a   1.000
_cell.length_b   1.000
_cell.length_c   1.000
_cell.angle_alpha   90.00
_cell.angle_beta   90.00
_cell.angle_gamma   90.00
#
_symmetry.space_group_name_H-M   'P 1'
#
loop_
_entity.id
_entity.type
_entity.pdbx_description
1 polymer ?
#
loop_
_entity_poly.entity_id
_entity_poly.type
_entity_poly.pdbx_seq_one_letter_code
_entity_poly.pdbx_strand_id
1 'polypeptide(L)'
;MITQTPIKHVVIIILENHAFDSIFGTYPFGYPPIVNNITLSLMRPVNYIYNLSLLQLLQQTKGNITWISFPYKGEILHPYYANTTVLIDPVEGNNNYFTDWNYGKMDGFINGSGTQSLAYISYQQAPVLWDYAEQYVLFDNYFSPELSVTVPNRVAYITG
;
A
#
# COMPACT_ATOMS: atom_id res chain seq x y z
N MET A 1 -28.69 -26.30 -7.46
CA MET A 1 -27.62 -26.18 -6.46
C MET A 1 -27.96 -25.04 -5.50
N ILE A 2 -27.96 -25.27 -4.19
CA ILE A 2 -28.13 -24.23 -3.17
C ILE A 2 -26.75 -23.86 -2.61
N THR A 3 -26.49 -22.58 -2.39
CA THR A 3 -25.25 -22.05 -1.80
C THR A 3 -25.55 -21.63 -0.35
N GLN A 4 -24.55 -21.68 0.53
CA GLN A 4 -24.74 -21.30 1.95
C GLN A 4 -25.00 -19.79 2.13
N THR A 5 -24.46 -18.96 1.23
CA THR A 5 -24.72 -17.52 1.17
C THR A 5 -25.54 -17.20 -0.08
N PRO A 6 -26.11 -15.99 -0.21
CA PRO A 6 -26.75 -15.55 -1.46
C PRO A 6 -25.81 -15.51 -2.68
N ILE A 7 -24.50 -15.54 -2.47
CA ILE A 7 -23.48 -15.44 -3.53
C ILE A 7 -23.45 -16.74 -4.35
N LYS A 8 -23.67 -16.62 -5.66
CA LYS A 8 -23.67 -17.76 -6.62
C LYS A 8 -22.41 -17.87 -7.45
N HIS A 9 -21.70 -16.76 -7.63
CA HIS A 9 -20.50 -16.66 -8.44
C HIS A 9 -19.47 -15.84 -7.69
N VAL A 10 -18.23 -16.31 -7.70
CA VAL A 10 -17.08 -15.60 -7.17
C VAL A 10 -16.10 -15.40 -8.32
N VAL A 11 -15.76 -14.15 -8.59
CA VAL A 11 -14.71 -13.79 -9.55
C VAL A 11 -13.55 -13.27 -8.72
N ILE A 12 -12.38 -13.91 -8.87
CA ILE A 12 -11.17 -13.52 -8.17
C ILE A 12 -10.25 -12.85 -9.19
N ILE A 13 -9.99 -11.56 -8.98
CA ILE A 13 -9.04 -10.78 -9.77
C ILE A 13 -7.75 -10.68 -8.96
N ILE A 14 -6.67 -11.29 -9.45
CA ILE A 14 -5.37 -11.30 -8.78
C ILE A 14 -4.46 -10.30 -9.48
N LEU A 15 -4.17 -9.18 -8.80
CA LEU A 15 -3.20 -8.18 -9.23
C LEU A 15 -1.76 -8.66 -8.92
N GLU A 16 -0.76 -7.89 -9.31
CA GLU A 16 0.66 -8.19 -9.09
C GLU A 16 1.37 -7.02 -8.36
N ASN A 17 2.33 -7.40 -7.52
CA ASN A 17 3.51 -6.62 -7.13
C ASN A 17 3.28 -5.21 -6.56
N HIS A 18 2.23 -5.03 -5.75
CA HIS A 18 2.05 -3.81 -4.96
C HIS A 18 1.68 -4.12 -3.51
N ALA A 19 2.40 -3.49 -2.57
CA ALA A 19 2.06 -3.49 -1.16
C ALA A 19 0.85 -2.57 -0.90
N PHE A 20 0.09 -2.84 0.16
CA PHE A 20 -1.08 -2.03 0.54
C PHE A 20 -0.73 -0.54 0.66
N ASP A 21 0.35 -0.21 1.39
CA ASP A 21 0.78 1.17 1.63
C ASP A 21 1.19 1.90 0.34
N SER A 22 1.66 1.17 -0.67
CA SER A 22 2.04 1.75 -1.95
C SER A 22 0.85 2.29 -2.75
N ILE A 23 -0.36 1.76 -2.54
CA ILE A 23 -1.58 2.17 -3.26
C ILE A 23 -2.54 2.94 -2.34
N PHE A 24 -2.72 2.47 -1.11
CA PHE A 24 -3.74 2.93 -0.17
C PHE A 24 -3.15 3.60 1.08
N GLY A 25 -1.83 3.74 1.20
CA GLY A 25 -1.20 4.31 2.40
C GLY A 25 -1.62 5.75 2.71
N THR A 26 -2.09 6.50 1.71
CA THR A 26 -2.65 7.86 1.87
C THR A 26 -4.17 7.95 1.69
N TYR A 27 -4.84 6.82 1.47
CA TYR A 27 -6.31 6.77 1.41
C TYR A 27 -6.88 7.08 2.82
N PRO A 28 -7.99 7.83 2.94
CA PRO A 28 -8.85 8.36 1.88
C PRO A 28 -8.49 9.76 1.36
N PHE A 29 -7.50 10.42 1.93
CA PHE A 29 -7.29 11.85 1.69
C PHE A 29 -6.48 12.13 0.43
N GLY A 30 -5.48 11.27 0.18
CA GLY A 30 -4.58 11.34 -0.95
C GLY A 30 -3.65 12.55 -0.96
N TYR A 31 -2.74 12.53 -1.91
CA TYR A 31 -1.93 13.68 -2.29
C TYR A 31 -1.74 13.68 -3.82
N PRO A 32 -1.95 14.82 -4.51
CA PRO A 32 -2.42 16.12 -4.01
C PRO A 32 -3.83 16.06 -3.37
N PRO A 33 -4.20 16.98 -2.47
CA PRO A 33 -5.47 16.89 -1.73
C PRO A 33 -6.69 16.77 -2.63
N ILE A 34 -7.59 15.83 -2.30
CA ILE A 34 -8.86 15.68 -3.01
C ILE A 34 -9.80 16.85 -2.66
N VAL A 35 -10.19 17.64 -3.67
CA VAL A 35 -11.15 18.74 -3.52
C VAL A 35 -12.57 18.17 -3.49
N ASN A 36 -13.40 18.59 -2.53
CA ASN A 36 -14.75 18.06 -2.26
C ASN A 36 -14.79 16.58 -1.86
N ASN A 37 -13.83 16.16 -1.04
CA ASN A 37 -13.77 14.81 -0.48
C ASN A 37 -15.07 14.47 0.30
N ILE A 38 -15.93 13.62 -0.27
CA ILE A 38 -17.10 13.01 0.40
C ILE A 38 -16.68 11.84 1.33
N THR A 39 -15.41 11.45 1.26
CA THR A 39 -14.75 10.37 1.97
C THR A 39 -14.65 10.61 3.49
N LEU A 40 -15.08 11.77 3.99
CA LEU A 40 -15.31 11.97 5.43
C LEU A 40 -16.36 11.02 6.02
N SER A 41 -17.23 10.41 5.20
CA SER A 41 -18.25 9.44 5.62
C SER A 41 -17.96 7.99 5.21
N LEU A 42 -16.78 7.69 4.67
CA LEU A 42 -16.45 6.38 4.11
C LEU A 42 -15.62 5.51 5.05
N MET A 43 -15.50 4.23 4.69
CA MET A 43 -14.68 3.25 5.40
C MET A 43 -13.23 3.76 5.43
N ARG A 44 -12.70 3.95 6.63
CA ARG A 44 -11.31 4.33 6.84
C ARG A 44 -10.62 3.12 7.45
N PRO A 45 -9.46 2.68 6.93
CA PRO A 45 -8.60 1.79 7.71
C PRO A 45 -8.36 2.42 9.11
N VAL A 46 -7.95 1.68 10.13
CA VAL A 46 -7.89 2.26 11.51
C VAL A 46 -6.48 2.73 11.90
N ASN A 47 -5.44 2.32 11.15
CA ASN A 47 -4.03 2.52 11.52
C ASN A 47 -3.15 3.48 10.67
N TYR A 48 -3.65 4.13 9.61
CA TYR A 48 -2.88 4.97 8.67
C TYR A 48 -3.35 6.44 8.57
N ILE A 49 -2.48 7.42 8.81
CA ILE A 49 -2.67 8.85 8.46
C ILE A 49 -4.12 9.39 8.70
N TYR A 50 -4.73 9.12 9.86
CA TYR A 50 -6.08 9.64 10.17
C TYR A 50 -6.10 10.95 10.94
N ASN A 51 -4.92 11.48 11.24
CA ASN A 51 -4.82 12.77 11.89
C ASN A 51 -4.79 13.87 10.81
N LEU A 52 -5.76 14.79 10.86
CA LEU A 52 -5.80 15.96 9.96
C LEU A 52 -4.49 16.78 10.02
N SER A 53 -3.76 16.75 11.14
CA SER A 53 -2.45 17.40 11.24
C SER A 53 -1.41 16.77 10.31
N LEU A 54 -1.45 15.45 10.09
CA LEU A 54 -0.56 14.75 9.18
C LEU A 54 -0.92 15.03 7.71
N LEU A 55 -2.19 15.27 7.39
CA LEU A 55 -2.60 15.72 6.06
C LEU A 55 -2.03 17.10 5.73
N GLN A 56 -2.06 18.03 6.68
CA GLN A 56 -1.45 19.35 6.50
C GLN A 56 0.07 19.24 6.31
N LEU A 57 0.73 18.36 7.07
CA LEU A 57 2.15 18.09 6.92
C LEU A 57 2.47 17.49 5.54
N LEU A 58 1.66 16.53 5.07
CA LEU A 58 1.80 15.92 3.75
C LEU A 58 1.71 16.95 2.61
N GLN A 59 0.83 17.96 2.76
CA GLN A 59 0.74 19.07 1.83
C GLN A 59 1.99 19.94 1.85
N GLN A 60 2.48 20.29 3.05
CA GLN A 60 3.68 21.12 3.21
C GLN A 60 4.93 20.44 2.63
N THR A 61 5.03 19.12 2.77
CA THR A 61 6.15 18.31 2.29
C THR A 61 5.98 17.81 0.86
N LYS A 62 4.96 18.31 0.15
CA LYS A 62 4.65 17.96 -1.24
C LYS A 62 4.46 16.45 -1.48
N GLY A 63 3.85 15.74 -0.52
CA GLY A 63 3.61 14.29 -0.62
C GLY A 63 4.72 13.42 -0.03
N ASN A 64 5.68 13.99 0.71
CA ASN A 64 6.64 13.17 1.45
C ASN A 64 6.15 12.90 2.89
N ILE A 65 6.11 11.63 3.29
CA ILE A 65 5.64 11.18 4.61
C ILE A 65 6.79 11.30 5.62
N THR A 66 7.04 12.51 6.11
CA THR A 66 8.24 12.80 6.92
C THR A 66 8.22 12.23 8.33
N TRP A 67 7.05 11.79 8.84
CA TRP A 67 6.94 11.13 10.13
C TRP A 67 7.33 9.64 10.10
N ILE A 68 7.53 9.07 8.91
CA ILE A 68 8.12 7.74 8.73
C ILE A 68 9.53 7.96 8.19
N SER A 69 10.54 7.46 8.90
CA SER A 69 11.94 7.78 8.63
C SER A 69 12.78 6.52 8.53
N PHE A 70 13.61 6.46 7.50
CA PHE A 70 14.53 5.35 7.25
C PHE A 70 15.96 5.87 7.12
N PRO A 71 16.90 5.47 8.00
CA PRO A 71 18.30 5.89 7.89
C PRO A 71 18.98 5.21 6.70
N TYR A 72 19.66 5.98 5.85
CA TYR A 72 20.40 5.46 4.70
C TYR A 72 21.61 6.33 4.36
N LYS A 73 22.82 5.72 4.39
CA LYS A 73 24.08 6.38 4.00
C LYS A 73 24.33 7.77 4.63
N GLY A 74 23.91 7.96 5.87
CA GLY A 74 24.08 9.25 6.59
C GLY A 74 22.95 10.26 6.34
N GLU A 75 21.95 9.90 5.54
CA GLU A 75 20.73 10.65 5.32
C GLU A 75 19.52 9.93 5.92
N ILE A 76 18.38 10.60 5.95
CA ILE A 76 17.08 10.02 6.30
C ILE A 76 16.20 10.11 5.07
N LEU A 77 15.69 8.96 4.63
CA LEU A 77 14.71 8.89 3.55
C LEU A 77 13.31 8.68 4.12
N HIS A 78 12.32 9.13 3.37
CA HIS A 78 10.92 9.08 3.72
C HIS A 78 10.13 8.46 2.55
N PRO A 79 8.99 7.80 2.83
CA PRO A 79 8.05 7.47 1.78
C PRO A 79 7.64 8.71 1.00
N TYR A 80 7.59 8.60 -0.32
CA TYR A 80 7.40 9.74 -1.21
C TYR A 80 6.36 9.47 -2.28
N TYR A 81 5.64 10.52 -2.64
CA TYR A 81 4.68 10.47 -3.72
C TYR A 81 5.39 10.36 -5.08
N ALA A 82 5.17 9.25 -5.77
CA ALA A 82 5.90 8.95 -7.01
C ALA A 82 5.46 9.84 -8.20
N ASN A 83 4.23 10.36 -8.19
CA ASN A 83 3.64 11.16 -9.27
C ASN A 83 3.82 10.55 -10.68
N THR A 84 3.75 9.22 -10.78
CA THR A 84 3.87 8.46 -12.03
C THR A 84 3.03 7.20 -11.94
N THR A 85 2.45 6.77 -13.06
CA THR A 85 1.76 5.48 -13.17
C THR A 85 2.73 4.32 -13.42
N VAL A 86 3.99 4.62 -13.76
CA VAL A 86 5.04 3.64 -14.01
C VAL A 86 6.05 3.74 -12.87
N LEU A 87 5.94 2.84 -11.90
CA LEU A 87 6.89 2.71 -10.81
C LEU A 87 8.10 1.90 -11.24
N ILE A 88 9.21 2.10 -10.54
CA ILE A 88 10.40 1.26 -10.68
C ILE A 88 10.22 0.06 -9.76
N ASP A 89 10.41 -1.14 -10.31
CA ASP A 89 10.28 -2.37 -9.54
C ASP A 89 11.28 -2.39 -8.36
N PRO A 90 10.79 -2.60 -7.13
CA PRO A 90 11.65 -2.91 -5.99
C PRO A 90 12.42 -4.20 -6.22
N VAL A 91 13.54 -4.38 -5.52
CA VAL A 91 14.28 -5.63 -5.62
C VAL A 91 13.54 -6.72 -4.86
N GLU A 92 13.11 -7.74 -5.57
CA GLU A 92 12.27 -8.81 -5.05
C GLU A 92 13.05 -10.06 -4.64
N GLY A 93 12.53 -10.79 -3.66
CA GLY A 93 13.06 -12.09 -3.24
C GLY A 93 12.92 -12.33 -1.75
N ASN A 94 12.81 -13.61 -1.36
CA ASN A 94 12.64 -14.02 0.05
C ASN A 94 13.68 -13.38 0.98
N ASN A 95 14.97 -13.43 0.62
CA ASN A 95 16.04 -12.80 1.41
C ASN A 95 15.88 -11.28 1.56
N ASN A 96 15.43 -10.61 0.50
CA ASN A 96 15.20 -9.16 0.48
C ASN A 96 14.01 -8.82 1.38
N TYR A 97 12.91 -9.56 1.30
CA TYR A 97 11.73 -9.35 2.14
C TYR A 97 12.00 -9.61 3.63
N PHE A 98 12.82 -10.61 3.97
CA PHE A 98 13.28 -10.80 5.33
C PHE A 98 14.18 -9.66 5.82
N THR A 99 14.99 -9.09 4.93
CA THR A 99 15.80 -7.90 5.23
C THR A 99 14.88 -6.70 5.49
N ASP A 100 13.85 -6.49 4.67
CA ASP A 100 12.88 -5.41 4.83
C ASP A 100 12.12 -5.50 6.15
N TRP A 101 11.62 -6.70 6.45
CA TRP A 101 10.89 -7.01 7.68
C TRP A 101 11.74 -6.83 8.95
N ASN A 102 13.02 -7.20 8.88
CA ASN A 102 14.01 -7.08 9.96
C ASN A 102 13.47 -7.50 11.35
N TYR A 103 13.02 -8.74 11.48
CA TYR A 103 12.48 -9.29 12.74
C TYR A 103 11.33 -8.48 13.34
N GLY A 104 10.53 -7.84 12.48
CA GLY A 104 9.38 -7.01 12.86
C GLY A 104 9.72 -5.56 13.17
N LYS A 105 10.97 -5.13 12.99
CA LYS A 105 11.35 -3.71 13.11
C LYS A 105 10.88 -2.86 11.94
N MET A 106 10.70 -3.46 10.77
CA MET A 106 10.16 -2.81 9.57
C MET A 106 10.99 -1.58 9.12
N ASP A 107 12.31 -1.62 9.31
CA ASP A 107 13.24 -0.53 9.00
C ASP A 107 14.26 -0.90 7.91
N GLY A 108 14.14 -2.08 7.29
CA GLY A 108 15.11 -2.60 6.33
C GLY A 108 14.82 -2.34 4.85
N PHE A 109 13.67 -1.72 4.53
CA PHE A 109 13.13 -1.59 3.17
C PHE A 109 14.12 -1.06 2.12
N ILE A 110 14.92 -0.06 2.49
CA ILE A 110 15.90 0.51 1.56
C ILE A 110 17.04 -0.48 1.27
N ASN A 111 17.41 -1.29 2.26
CA ASN A 111 18.53 -2.21 2.14
C ASN A 111 18.13 -3.53 1.47
N GLY A 112 16.91 -4.02 1.69
CA GLY A 112 16.41 -5.22 1.02
C GLY A 112 15.84 -4.90 -0.37
N SER A 113 14.82 -4.05 -0.43
CA SER A 113 14.07 -3.77 -1.67
C SER A 113 14.51 -2.51 -2.44
N GLY A 114 15.45 -1.72 -1.91
CA GLY A 114 15.97 -0.52 -2.55
C GLY A 114 15.18 0.75 -2.22
N THR A 115 15.69 1.93 -2.60
CA THR A 115 15.04 3.22 -2.28
C THR A 115 13.67 3.40 -2.96
N GLN A 116 13.45 2.73 -4.09
CA GLN A 116 12.17 2.75 -4.80
C GLN A 116 11.04 2.05 -4.03
N SER A 117 11.35 1.20 -3.05
CA SER A 117 10.35 0.56 -2.17
C SER A 117 9.54 1.56 -1.33
N LEU A 118 10.06 2.78 -1.17
CA LEU A 118 9.42 3.88 -0.45
C LEU A 118 8.44 4.68 -1.31
N ALA A 119 8.35 4.39 -2.61
CA ALA A 119 7.44 5.07 -3.51
C ALA A 119 5.98 4.64 -3.23
N TYR A 120 5.09 5.62 -3.13
CA TYR A 120 3.65 5.37 -3.10
C TYR A 120 2.94 6.20 -4.18
N ILE A 121 1.78 5.71 -4.61
CA ILE A 121 0.87 6.38 -5.53
C ILE A 121 -0.42 6.79 -4.83
N SER A 122 -1.18 7.67 -5.48
CA SER A 122 -2.45 8.17 -4.93
C SER A 122 -3.58 7.98 -5.93
N TYR A 123 -4.78 8.48 -5.60
CA TYR A 123 -5.99 8.38 -6.43
C TYR A 123 -5.78 8.79 -7.89
N GLN A 124 -4.85 9.70 -8.18
CA GLN A 124 -4.57 10.13 -9.55
C GLN A 124 -3.99 9.01 -10.43
N GLN A 125 -3.26 8.06 -9.83
CA GLN A 125 -2.63 6.94 -10.53
C GLN A 125 -3.44 5.65 -10.43
N ALA A 126 -4.22 5.45 -9.37
CA ALA A 126 -5.07 4.27 -9.17
C ALA A 126 -6.56 4.63 -8.94
N PRO A 127 -7.18 5.46 -9.80
CA PRO A 127 -8.51 6.02 -9.54
C PRO A 127 -9.59 4.95 -9.40
N VAL A 128 -9.54 3.89 -10.20
CA VAL A 128 -10.51 2.79 -10.17
C VAL A 128 -10.43 1.99 -8.86
N LEU A 129 -9.20 1.74 -8.37
CA LEU A 129 -9.01 1.00 -7.11
C LEU A 129 -9.48 1.82 -5.91
N TRP A 130 -9.26 3.14 -5.94
CA TRP A 130 -9.75 4.05 -4.92
C TRP A 130 -11.28 4.16 -4.95
N ASP A 131 -11.90 4.26 -6.13
CA ASP A 131 -13.37 4.28 -6.26
C ASP A 131 -14.01 2.97 -5.73
N TYR A 132 -13.38 1.81 -6.00
CA TYR A 132 -13.83 0.56 -5.39
C TYR A 132 -13.68 0.53 -3.88
N ALA A 133 -12.62 1.09 -3.31
CA ALA A 133 -12.47 1.22 -1.86
C ALA A 133 -13.49 2.17 -1.23
N GLU A 134 -13.99 3.15 -1.99
CA GLU A 134 -15.04 4.06 -1.55
C GLU A 134 -16.43 3.41 -1.56
N GLN A 135 -16.71 2.55 -2.54
CA GLN A 135 -18.04 1.95 -2.74
C GLN A 135 -18.21 0.56 -2.10
N TYR A 136 -17.10 -0.16 -1.87
CA TYR A 136 -17.09 -1.54 -1.41
C TYR A 136 -16.16 -1.74 -0.22
N VAL A 137 -15.98 -2.99 0.20
CA VAL A 137 -15.14 -3.34 1.35
C VAL A 137 -13.67 -3.39 0.94
N LEU A 138 -12.84 -2.65 1.67
CA LEU A 138 -11.38 -2.73 1.62
C LEU A 138 -10.86 -3.48 2.85
N PHE A 139 -10.02 -4.50 2.65
CA PHE A 139 -9.34 -5.19 3.74
C PHE A 139 -7.94 -4.60 3.95
N ASP A 140 -7.69 -4.00 5.11
CA ASP A 140 -6.41 -3.37 5.50
C ASP A 140 -5.51 -4.28 6.35
N ASN A 141 -5.94 -5.52 6.59
CA ASN A 141 -5.23 -6.53 7.37
C ASN A 141 -5.23 -7.89 6.64
N TYR A 142 -4.89 -7.86 5.35
CA TYR A 142 -4.82 -9.01 4.45
C TYR A 142 -3.38 -9.18 3.93
N PHE A 143 -2.77 -10.33 4.19
CA PHE A 143 -1.36 -10.58 3.90
C PHE A 143 -1.18 -11.71 2.89
N SER A 144 -0.04 -11.68 2.18
CA SER A 144 0.39 -12.84 1.42
C SER A 144 0.69 -14.00 2.38
N PRO A 145 0.40 -15.26 1.96
CA PRO A 145 0.66 -16.43 2.80
C PRO A 145 2.15 -16.63 3.07
N GLU A 146 3.01 -16.23 2.13
CA GLU A 146 4.46 -16.39 2.23
C GLU A 146 5.18 -15.06 1.95
N LEU A 147 6.30 -14.83 2.64
CA LEU A 147 7.24 -13.75 2.32
C LEU A 147 8.10 -14.15 1.12
N SER A 148 7.49 -14.20 -0.06
CA SER A 148 8.13 -14.65 -1.28
C SER A 148 7.57 -13.98 -2.52
N VAL A 149 8.15 -14.30 -3.67
CA VAL A 149 7.76 -13.77 -4.98
C VAL A 149 6.41 -14.33 -5.44
N THR A 150 5.99 -13.94 -6.63
CA THR A 150 4.69 -14.30 -7.24
C THR A 150 4.36 -15.79 -7.19
N VAL A 151 5.27 -16.68 -7.61
CA VAL A 151 4.93 -18.09 -7.83
C VAL A 151 4.51 -18.83 -6.55
N PRO A 152 5.29 -18.79 -5.44
CA PRO A 152 4.87 -19.42 -4.19
C PRO A 152 3.52 -18.89 -3.66
N ASN A 153 3.31 -17.58 -3.70
CA ASN A 153 2.06 -16.97 -3.23
C ASN A 153 0.87 -17.40 -4.09
N ARG A 154 1.03 -17.47 -5.43
CA ARG A 154 -0.03 -17.96 -6.33
C ARG A 154 -0.40 -19.42 -6.07
N VAL A 155 0.58 -20.28 -5.77
CA VAL A 155 0.32 -21.67 -5.41
C VAL A 155 -0.43 -21.73 -4.09
N ALA A 156 0.03 -21.03 -3.06
CA ALA A 156 -0.62 -21.00 -1.75
C ALA A 156 -2.08 -20.50 -1.83
N TYR A 157 -2.38 -19.49 -2.65
CA TYR A 157 -3.76 -19.01 -2.84
C TYR A 157 -4.73 -20.06 -3.37
N ILE A 158 -4.25 -21.04 -4.16
CA ILE A 158 -5.10 -22.09 -4.74
C ILE A 158 -5.06 -23.39 -3.93
N THR A 159 -3.98 -23.64 -3.17
CA THR A 159 -3.80 -24.89 -2.43
C THR A 159 -4.09 -24.81 -0.94
N GLY A 160 -4.01 -23.63 -0.33
CA GLY A 160 -4.02 -23.47 1.12
C GLY A 160 -2.65 -23.77 1.71
#